data_AF-A0A7V8BNQ2-F1
#
_entry.id   AF-A0A7V8BNQ2-F1
#
_cell.length_a   1.000
_cell.length_b   1.000
_cell.length_c   1.000
_cell.angle_alpha   90.00
_cell.angle_beta   90.00
_cell.angle_gamma   90.00
#
_symmetry.space_group_name_H-M   'P 1'
#
loop_
_entity.id
_entity.type
_entity.pdbx_description
1 polymer ?
#
loop_
_entity_poly.entity_id
_entity_poly.type
_entity_poly.pdbx_seq_one_letter_code
_entity_poly.pdbx_strand_id
1 'polypeptide(L)'
;MKLLNLANTITIIRIVILYITVYLIYTGQMIFLIAAVGLSILIILLDWLDGIVARSRNEVTQFGGVLDITGDRIVENVFWIVFADLEIIPMWIPIIVMSRGFMTDAIRSQALMEGKTAFGENTMMTNRFGKFLVSGRFMRAFYGTIKGITFPYLILVLIAQERHLRDANLQDYLWVSTYTKNGGLFLAILTTAVSLLRGIPVLAEGRKLFVKDEA
;
A
#
# COMPACT_ATOMS: atom_id res chain seq x y z
N MET A 1 5.22 25.70 -15.27
CA MET A 1 4.73 24.74 -14.26
C MET A 1 5.93 23.88 -13.85
N LYS A 2 6.42 23.98 -12.60
CA LYS A 2 7.59 23.19 -12.16
C LYS A 2 7.15 21.73 -11.96
N LEU A 3 7.61 20.84 -12.83
CA LEU A 3 7.35 19.39 -12.76
C LEU A 3 8.01 18.77 -11.51
N LEU A 4 9.17 19.29 -11.11
CA LEU A 4 9.90 18.90 -9.90
C LEU A 4 9.70 19.95 -8.81
N ASN A 5 8.85 19.61 -7.85
CA ASN A 5 8.74 20.29 -6.56
C ASN A 5 9.24 19.34 -5.45
N LEU A 6 9.28 19.81 -4.20
CA LEU A 6 9.84 18.99 -3.12
C LEU A 6 8.99 17.74 -2.86
N ALA A 7 7.66 17.86 -2.88
CA ALA A 7 6.75 16.74 -2.66
C ALA A 7 6.92 15.64 -3.72
N ASN A 8 6.94 15.98 -5.01
CA ASN A 8 7.12 15.03 -6.11
C ASN A 8 8.49 14.35 -6.04
N THR A 9 9.52 15.08 -5.59
CA THR A 9 10.87 14.53 -5.42
C THR A 9 10.89 13.49 -4.30
N ILE A 10 10.18 13.72 -3.19
CA ILE A 10 10.02 12.76 -2.11
C ILE A 10 9.34 11.48 -2.63
N THR A 11 8.27 11.58 -3.42
CA THR A 11 7.57 10.42 -3.99
C THR A 11 8.48 9.62 -4.95
N ILE A 12 9.30 10.29 -5.77
CA ILE A 12 10.28 9.60 -6.64
C ILE A 12 11.34 8.88 -5.80
N ILE A 13 11.91 9.54 -4.79
CA ILE A 13 12.90 8.95 -3.88
C ILE A 13 12.30 7.74 -3.17
N ARG A 14 11.03 7.83 -2.74
CA ARG A 14 10.29 6.72 -2.11
C ARG A 14 10.24 5.48 -3.00
N ILE A 15 9.99 5.65 -4.30
CA ILE A 15 9.99 4.55 -5.28
C ILE A 15 11.40 3.98 -5.49
N VAL A 16 12.44 4.82 -5.50
CA VAL A 16 13.82 4.34 -5.59
C VAL A 16 14.21 3.53 -4.35
N ILE A 17 13.88 4.02 -3.15
CA ILE A 17 14.10 3.31 -1.89
C ILE A 17 13.35 1.98 -1.87
N LEU A 18 12.13 1.91 -2.42
CA LEU A 18 11.39 0.65 -2.59
C LEU A 18 12.20 -0.37 -3.39
N TYR A 19 12.73 -0.02 -4.56
CA TYR A 19 13.51 -0.97 -5.36
C TYR A 19 14.81 -1.40 -4.67
N ILE A 20 15.47 -0.49 -3.96
CA ILE A 20 16.63 -0.83 -3.12
C ILE A 20 16.21 -1.82 -2.02
N THR A 21 15.09 -1.57 -1.36
CA THR A 21 14.54 -2.46 -0.31
C THR A 21 14.25 -3.85 -0.87
N VAL A 22 13.64 -3.94 -2.05
CA VAL A 22 13.37 -5.20 -2.74
C VAL A 22 14.66 -5.94 -3.07
N TYR A 23 15.66 -5.24 -3.62
CA TYR A 23 16.97 -5.83 -3.87
C TYR A 23 17.58 -6.42 -2.60
N LEU A 24 17.57 -5.67 -1.49
CA LEU A 24 18.06 -6.15 -0.19
C LEU A 24 17.28 -7.36 0.32
N ILE A 25 15.95 -7.39 0.12
CA ILE A 25 15.11 -8.54 0.49
C ILE A 25 15.57 -9.81 -0.24
N TYR A 26 15.77 -9.73 -1.56
CA TYR A 26 16.18 -10.88 -2.37
C TYR A 26 17.60 -11.38 -2.10
N THR A 27 18.46 -10.58 -1.45
CA THR A 27 19.80 -11.06 -1.07
C THR A 27 19.75 -12.18 -0.01
N GLY A 28 18.65 -12.26 0.77
CA GLY A 28 18.50 -13.19 1.88
C GLY A 28 19.41 -12.92 3.09
N GLN A 29 20.39 -12.02 2.98
CA GLN A 29 21.38 -11.82 4.05
C GLN A 29 20.76 -11.09 5.24
N MET A 30 20.98 -11.61 6.45
CA MET A 30 20.36 -11.07 7.67
C MET A 30 20.64 -9.57 7.88
N ILE A 31 21.85 -9.08 7.61
CA ILE A 31 22.18 -7.65 7.75
C ILE A 31 21.36 -6.79 6.78
N PHE A 32 21.13 -7.27 5.56
CA PHE A 32 20.36 -6.58 4.52
C PHE A 32 18.86 -6.66 4.77
N LEU A 33 18.36 -7.77 5.32
CA LEU A 33 16.98 -7.88 5.76
C LEU A 33 16.67 -6.93 6.93
N ILE A 34 17.58 -6.76 7.90
CA ILE A 34 17.43 -5.78 8.97
C ILE A 34 17.37 -4.36 8.40
N ALA A 35 18.24 -4.02 7.44
CA ALA A 35 18.17 -2.74 6.75
C ALA A 35 16.84 -2.58 5.99
N ALA A 36 16.36 -3.63 5.33
CA ALA A 36 15.08 -3.61 4.61
C ALA A 36 13.87 -3.36 5.53
N VAL A 37 13.88 -3.87 6.77
CA VAL A 37 12.86 -3.51 7.78
C VAL A 37 12.85 -1.99 7.98
N GLY A 38 14.01 -1.39 8.25
CA GLY A 38 14.12 0.07 8.44
C GLY A 38 13.68 0.88 7.22
N LEU A 39 14.08 0.44 6.02
CA LEU A 39 13.71 1.10 4.77
C LEU A 39 12.21 0.96 4.47
N SER A 40 11.58 -0.17 4.76
CA SER A 40 10.14 -0.35 4.58
C SER A 40 9.32 0.59 5.47
N ILE A 41 9.77 0.85 6.70
CA ILE A 41 9.17 1.85 7.58
C ILE A 41 9.39 3.26 7.00
N LEU A 42 10.63 3.55 6.54
CA LEU A 42 10.95 4.84 5.93
C LEU A 42 10.08 5.15 4.71
N ILE A 43 9.82 4.16 3.84
CA ILE A 43 8.95 4.32 2.67
C ILE A 43 7.55 4.80 3.09
N ILE A 44 6.95 4.21 4.12
CA ILE A 44 5.63 4.58 4.63
C ILE A 44 5.66 5.97 5.30
N LEU A 45 6.76 6.32 5.97
CA LEU A 45 6.91 7.66 6.55
C LEU A 45 7.07 8.74 5.48
N LEU A 46 7.77 8.44 4.37
CA LEU A 46 7.93 9.37 3.25
C LEU A 46 6.59 9.69 2.56
N ASP A 47 5.68 8.72 2.49
CA ASP A 47 4.30 8.91 2.02
C ASP A 47 3.46 9.83 2.90
N TRP A 48 3.70 9.80 4.21
CA TRP A 48 3.09 10.80 5.07
C TRP A 48 3.72 12.18 4.89
N LEU A 49 5.04 12.22 4.66
CA LEU A 49 5.82 13.44 4.57
C LEU A 49 5.53 14.22 3.29
N ASP A 50 5.48 13.58 2.11
CA ASP A 50 5.18 14.26 0.84
C ASP A 50 3.80 14.94 0.88
N GLY A 51 2.79 14.29 1.46
CA GLY A 51 1.47 14.85 1.65
C GLY A 51 1.43 16.04 2.62
N ILE A 52 2.27 16.04 3.67
CA ILE A 52 2.41 17.20 4.58
C ILE A 52 3.10 18.36 3.86
N VAL A 53 4.20 18.08 3.16
CA VAL A 53 4.99 19.08 2.42
C VAL A 53 4.17 19.74 1.31
N ALA A 54 3.40 18.96 0.54
CA ALA A 54 2.54 19.48 -0.52
C ALA A 54 1.51 20.48 0.03
N ARG A 55 0.90 20.18 1.18
CA ARG A 55 -0.09 21.04 1.83
C ARG A 55 0.52 22.28 2.48
N SER A 56 1.67 22.13 3.15
CA SER A 56 2.31 23.26 3.85
C SER A 56 2.91 24.28 2.89
N ARG A 57 3.34 23.85 1.70
CA ARG A 57 3.98 24.71 0.70
C ARG A 57 3.03 25.19 -0.41
N ASN A 58 1.74 24.83 -0.36
CA ASN A 58 0.79 25.06 -1.46
C ASN A 58 1.32 24.54 -2.82
N GLU A 59 2.09 23.45 -2.81
CA GLU A 59 2.71 22.84 -4.00
C GLU A 59 1.80 21.74 -4.61
N VAL A 60 0.49 21.83 -4.38
CA VAL A 60 -0.49 20.87 -4.90
C VAL A 60 -0.59 21.05 -6.41
N THR A 61 -0.13 20.05 -7.17
CA THR A 61 -0.18 20.04 -8.64
C THR A 61 -0.92 18.80 -9.13
N GLN A 62 -1.54 18.88 -10.32
CA GLN A 62 -2.19 17.72 -10.94
C GLN A 62 -1.20 16.57 -11.18
N PHE A 63 0.00 16.88 -11.68
CA PHE A 63 1.07 15.89 -11.87
C PHE A 63 1.48 15.23 -10.54
N GLY A 64 1.65 16.03 -9.48
CA GLY A 64 1.98 15.50 -8.16
C GLY A 64 0.90 14.58 -7.60
N GLY A 65 -0.38 14.90 -7.79
CA GLY A 65 -1.48 14.02 -7.38
C GLY A 65 -1.51 12.69 -8.13
N VAL A 66 -1.21 12.69 -9.44
CA VAL A 66 -1.09 11.45 -10.22
C VAL A 66 0.13 10.63 -9.76
N LEU A 67 1.25 11.29 -9.52
CA LEU A 67 2.49 10.65 -9.06
C LEU A 67 2.31 10.01 -7.68
N ASP A 68 1.61 10.68 -6.76
CA ASP A 68 1.26 10.19 -5.42
C ASP A 68 0.42 8.90 -5.50
N ILE A 69 -0.70 8.94 -6.25
CA ILE A 69 -1.57 7.78 -6.47
C ILE A 69 -0.80 6.61 -7.11
N THR A 70 0.05 6.92 -8.10
CA THR A 70 0.85 5.90 -8.81
C THR A 70 1.91 5.32 -7.89
N GLY A 71 2.61 6.15 -7.12
CA GLY A 71 3.64 5.74 -6.17
C GLY A 71 3.08 4.84 -5.08
N ASP A 72 1.89 5.16 -4.56
CA ASP A 72 1.16 4.31 -3.60
C ASP A 72 0.88 2.93 -4.17
N ARG A 73 0.42 2.89 -5.42
CA ARG A 73 0.06 1.64 -6.09
C ARG A 73 1.30 0.81 -6.41
N ILE A 74 2.41 1.44 -6.78
CA ILE A 74 3.70 0.77 -6.99
C ILE A 74 4.19 0.15 -5.68
N VAL A 75 4.28 0.92 -4.59
CA VAL A 75 4.75 0.41 -3.29
C VAL A 75 3.89 -0.76 -2.80
N GLU A 76 2.56 -0.61 -2.86
CA GLU A 76 1.63 -1.64 -2.42
C GLU A 76 1.77 -2.92 -3.26
N ASN A 77 1.72 -2.83 -4.58
CA ASN A 77 1.76 -3.99 -5.45
C ASN A 77 3.11 -4.70 -5.43
N VAL A 78 4.22 -3.94 -5.46
CA VAL A 78 5.57 -4.51 -5.44
C VAL A 78 5.79 -5.33 -4.17
N PHE A 79 5.44 -4.80 -3.00
CA PHE A 79 5.60 -5.57 -1.76
C PHE A 79 4.74 -6.83 -1.74
N TRP A 80 3.46 -6.75 -2.12
CA TRP A 80 2.61 -7.95 -2.15
C TRP A 80 3.11 -9.02 -3.11
N ILE A 81 3.61 -8.62 -4.29
CA ILE A 81 4.19 -9.55 -5.26
C ILE A 81 5.45 -10.18 -4.70
N VAL A 82 6.39 -9.38 -4.17
CA VAL A 82 7.66 -9.88 -3.61
C VAL A 82 7.42 -10.86 -2.47
N PHE A 83 6.51 -10.56 -1.53
CA PHE A 83 6.23 -11.49 -0.44
C PHE A 83 5.51 -12.76 -0.89
N ALA A 84 4.74 -12.71 -1.98
CA ALA A 84 4.12 -13.91 -2.56
C ALA A 84 5.12 -14.77 -3.34
N ASP A 85 6.03 -14.13 -4.08
CA ASP A 85 7.13 -14.79 -4.79
C ASP A 85 8.05 -15.54 -3.82
N LEU A 86 8.35 -14.92 -2.67
CA LEU A 86 9.13 -15.52 -1.59
C LEU A 86 8.32 -16.50 -0.70
N GLU A 87 7.11 -16.88 -1.13
CA GLU A 87 6.23 -17.84 -0.44
C GLU A 87 5.89 -17.48 1.02
N ILE A 88 6.02 -16.20 1.40
CA ILE A 88 5.68 -15.71 2.76
C ILE A 88 4.17 -15.55 2.90
N ILE A 89 3.50 -15.24 1.80
CA ILE A 89 2.05 -15.12 1.72
C ILE A 89 1.53 -15.86 0.49
N PRO A 90 0.26 -16.30 0.48
CA PRO A 90 -0.30 -16.97 -0.68
C PRO A 90 -0.59 -15.98 -1.82
N MET A 91 -0.39 -16.44 -3.06
CA MET A 91 -0.53 -15.65 -4.29
C MET A 91 -1.93 -15.03 -4.48
N TRP A 92 -2.97 -15.57 -3.86
CA TRP A 92 -4.31 -14.98 -3.96
C TRP A 92 -4.37 -13.57 -3.34
N ILE A 93 -3.49 -13.24 -2.38
CA ILE A 93 -3.44 -11.91 -1.75
C ILE A 93 -3.08 -10.82 -2.77
N PRO A 94 -1.90 -10.83 -3.43
CA PRO A 94 -1.58 -9.85 -4.46
C PRO A 94 -2.61 -9.80 -5.58
N ILE A 95 -3.15 -10.95 -6.02
CA ILE A 95 -4.18 -10.99 -7.08
C ILE A 95 -5.41 -10.17 -6.69
N ILE A 96 -5.95 -10.41 -5.49
CA ILE A 96 -7.09 -9.64 -4.97
C ILE A 96 -6.70 -8.17 -4.79
N VAL A 97 -5.47 -7.91 -4.33
CA VAL A 97 -4.99 -6.55 -4.11
C VAL A 97 -4.91 -5.70 -5.36
N MET A 98 -4.28 -6.25 -6.38
CA MET A 98 -4.12 -5.59 -7.65
C MET A 98 -5.46 -5.41 -8.35
N SER A 99 -6.27 -6.47 -8.40
CA SER A 99 -7.58 -6.45 -9.07
C SER A 99 -8.48 -5.36 -8.50
N ARG A 100 -8.66 -5.33 -7.17
CA ARG A 100 -9.47 -4.28 -6.54
C ARG A 100 -8.84 -2.90 -6.72
N GLY A 101 -7.51 -2.78 -6.61
CA GLY A 101 -6.79 -1.52 -6.74
C GLY A 101 -7.02 -0.86 -8.09
N PHE A 102 -6.77 -1.61 -9.16
CA PHE A 102 -6.96 -1.12 -10.53
C PHE A 102 -8.41 -0.80 -10.86
N MET A 103 -9.36 -1.62 -10.40
CA MET A 103 -10.79 -1.31 -10.58
C MET A 103 -11.17 0.01 -9.86
N THR A 104 -10.68 0.22 -8.63
CA THR A 104 -10.96 1.47 -7.90
C THR A 104 -10.35 2.69 -8.58
N ASP A 105 -9.16 2.56 -9.16
CA ASP A 105 -8.49 3.66 -9.85
C ASP A 105 -9.17 4.00 -11.17
N ALA A 106 -9.59 2.98 -11.95
CA ALA A 106 -10.34 3.17 -13.18
C ALA A 106 -11.66 3.94 -12.95
N ILE A 107 -12.43 3.53 -11.94
CA ILE A 107 -13.68 4.22 -11.59
C ILE A 107 -13.43 5.65 -11.12
N ARG A 108 -12.39 5.88 -10.31
CA ARG A 108 -12.05 7.22 -9.83
C ARG A 108 -11.57 8.13 -10.96
N SER A 109 -10.85 7.57 -11.94
CA SER A 109 -10.44 8.28 -13.14
C SER A 109 -11.64 8.73 -13.97
N GLN A 110 -12.63 7.85 -14.18
CA GLN A 110 -13.87 8.23 -14.85
C GLN A 110 -14.64 9.31 -14.07
N ALA A 111 -14.76 9.16 -12.75
CA ALA A 111 -15.41 10.16 -11.90
C ALA A 111 -14.74 11.54 -12.05
N LEU A 112 -13.40 11.57 -12.14
CA LEU A 112 -12.63 12.80 -12.35
C LEU A 112 -12.93 13.46 -13.70
N MET A 113 -13.13 12.66 -14.76
CA MET A 113 -13.53 13.16 -16.08
C MET A 113 -14.93 13.80 -16.06
N GLU A 114 -15.84 13.32 -15.23
CA GLU A 114 -17.15 13.93 -14.98
C GLU A 114 -17.11 15.15 -14.02
N GLY A 115 -15.92 15.61 -13.64
CA GLY A 115 -15.75 16.72 -12.70
C GLY A 115 -16.01 16.37 -11.23
N LYS A 116 -16.19 15.08 -10.90
CA LYS A 116 -16.31 14.60 -9.53
C LYS A 116 -14.93 14.35 -8.93
N THR A 117 -14.72 14.75 -7.70
CA THR A 117 -13.45 14.58 -6.99
C THR A 117 -13.48 13.36 -6.07
N ALA A 118 -12.32 12.90 -5.63
CA ALA A 118 -12.25 11.88 -4.57
C ALA A 118 -12.67 12.43 -3.18
N PHE A 119 -12.63 13.76 -3.01
CA PHE A 119 -12.87 14.47 -1.73
C PHE A 119 -13.59 15.81 -1.96
N GLY A 120 -14.41 16.26 -1.02
CA GLY A 120 -15.09 17.57 -1.05
C GLY A 120 -16.58 17.49 -1.42
N GLU A 121 -17.22 18.63 -1.71
CA GLU A 121 -18.65 18.71 -2.05
C GLU A 121 -18.98 17.95 -3.34
N ASN A 122 -18.06 17.94 -4.31
CA ASN A 122 -18.18 17.22 -5.58
C ASN A 122 -17.69 15.76 -5.51
N THR A 123 -17.70 15.13 -4.32
CA THR A 123 -17.23 13.75 -4.19
C THR A 123 -18.14 12.76 -4.93
N MET A 124 -17.54 11.72 -5.55
CA MET A 124 -18.32 10.63 -6.15
C MET A 124 -19.16 9.84 -5.14
N MET A 125 -18.80 9.88 -3.85
CA MET A 125 -19.46 9.11 -2.80
C MET A 125 -20.72 9.83 -2.31
N THR A 126 -21.87 9.19 -2.42
CA THR A 126 -23.16 9.69 -1.94
C THR A 126 -23.47 9.18 -0.54
N ASN A 127 -23.13 7.93 -0.21
CA ASN A 127 -23.42 7.36 1.10
C ASN A 127 -22.43 7.86 2.17
N ARG A 128 -22.93 8.18 3.38
CA ARG A 128 -22.11 8.55 4.55
C ARG A 128 -21.11 7.45 4.91
N PHE A 129 -21.53 6.19 4.81
CA PHE A 129 -20.65 5.04 5.08
C PHE A 129 -19.54 4.92 4.03
N GLY A 130 -19.87 5.09 2.74
CA GLY A 130 -18.89 5.14 1.65
C GLY A 130 -17.88 6.28 1.81
N LYS A 131 -18.36 7.50 2.13
CA LYS A 131 -17.48 8.65 2.44
C LYS A 131 -16.53 8.37 3.60
N PHE A 132 -17.01 7.74 4.68
CA PHE A 132 -16.18 7.38 5.82
C PHE A 132 -15.09 6.38 5.45
N LEU A 133 -15.45 5.28 4.78
CA LEU A 133 -14.52 4.20 4.40
C LEU A 133 -13.47 4.63 3.36
N VAL A 134 -13.90 5.38 2.36
CA VAL A 134 -13.07 5.73 1.22
C VAL A 134 -12.24 6.99 1.52
N SER A 135 -12.93 8.06 1.91
CA SER A 135 -12.39 9.42 1.94
C SER A 135 -12.04 9.91 3.36
N GLY A 136 -12.50 9.20 4.39
CA GLY A 136 -12.26 9.54 5.79
C GLY A 136 -10.78 9.57 6.16
N ARG A 137 -10.37 10.62 6.90
CA ARG A 137 -8.98 10.77 7.39
C ARG A 137 -8.57 9.59 8.28
N PHE A 138 -9.48 9.15 9.14
CA PHE A 138 -9.28 8.00 10.01
C PHE A 138 -9.00 6.72 9.21
N MET A 139 -9.86 6.38 8.25
CA MET A 139 -9.71 5.14 7.47
C MET A 139 -8.47 5.13 6.57
N ARG A 140 -8.06 6.30 6.06
CA ARG A 140 -6.79 6.46 5.34
C ARG A 140 -5.59 6.21 6.25
N ALA A 141 -5.56 6.87 7.41
CA ALA A 141 -4.50 6.69 8.40
C ALA A 141 -4.45 5.24 8.87
N PHE A 142 -5.59 4.65 9.25
CA PHE A 142 -5.71 3.27 9.69
C PHE A 142 -5.19 2.27 8.65
N TYR A 143 -5.61 2.41 7.39
CA TYR A 143 -5.11 1.55 6.32
C TYR A 143 -3.60 1.71 6.09
N GLY A 144 -3.10 2.95 6.11
CA GLY A 144 -1.67 3.25 6.02
C GLY A 144 -0.87 2.63 7.16
N THR A 145 -1.34 2.76 8.41
CA THR A 145 -0.72 2.19 9.60
C THR A 145 -0.68 0.66 9.54
N ILE A 146 -1.78 0.01 9.13
CA ILE A 146 -1.81 -1.45 8.98
C ILE A 146 -0.75 -1.90 7.97
N LYS A 147 -0.61 -1.21 6.82
CA LYS A 147 0.45 -1.51 5.84
C LYS A 147 1.84 -1.28 6.43
N GLY A 148 2.02 -0.18 7.15
CA GLY A 148 3.27 0.16 7.85
C GLY A 148 3.65 -0.81 8.97
N ILE A 149 2.70 -1.62 9.47
CA ILE A 149 3.00 -2.73 10.38
C ILE A 149 3.25 -4.02 9.59
N THR A 150 2.41 -4.29 8.59
CA THR A 150 2.39 -5.55 7.86
C THR A 150 3.66 -5.77 7.04
N PHE A 151 4.08 -4.79 6.24
CA PHE A 151 5.25 -4.98 5.38
C PHE A 151 6.56 -5.18 6.17
N PRO A 152 6.89 -4.38 7.19
CA PRO A 152 8.06 -4.66 8.02
C PRO A 152 7.94 -6.01 8.74
N TYR A 153 6.74 -6.38 9.21
CA TYR A 153 6.53 -7.67 9.87
C TYR A 153 6.78 -8.84 8.92
N LEU A 154 6.35 -8.77 7.66
CA LEU A 154 6.64 -9.80 6.66
C LEU A 154 8.14 -9.94 6.36
N ILE A 155 8.91 -8.85 6.45
CA ILE A 155 10.38 -8.92 6.39
C ILE A 155 10.95 -9.57 7.66
N LEU A 156 10.37 -9.33 8.84
CA LEU A 156 10.77 -10.06 10.06
C LEU A 156 10.50 -11.57 9.95
N VAL A 157 9.45 -11.99 9.24
CA VAL A 157 9.21 -13.41 8.92
C VAL A 157 10.37 -13.97 8.10
N LEU A 158 10.86 -13.24 7.10
CA LEU A 158 12.03 -13.65 6.31
C LEU A 158 13.29 -13.79 7.18
N ILE A 159 13.54 -12.86 8.10
CA ILE A 159 14.67 -12.95 9.04
C ILE A 159 14.56 -14.19 9.93
N ALA A 160 13.35 -14.47 10.44
CA ALA A 160 13.10 -15.65 11.25
C ALA A 160 13.33 -16.95 10.45
N GLN A 161 13.02 -16.94 9.15
CA GLN A 161 13.32 -18.06 8.25
C GLN A 161 14.82 -18.22 8.00
N GLU A 162 15.56 -17.14 7.72
CA GLU A 162 17.00 -17.21 7.44
C GLU A 162 17.81 -17.72 8.64
N ARG A 163 17.42 -17.35 9.87
CA ARG A 163 18.04 -17.87 11.10
C ARG A 163 18.00 -19.40 11.20
N HIS A 164 17.04 -20.04 10.54
CA HIS A 164 16.93 -21.50 10.46
C HIS A 164 18.20 -22.16 9.92
N LEU A 165 18.81 -21.56 8.89
CA LEU A 165 19.95 -22.14 8.20
C LEU A 165 21.22 -22.10 9.07
N ARG A 166 21.21 -21.35 10.17
CA ARG A 166 22.41 -21.01 10.94
C ARG A 166 22.46 -21.63 12.33
N ASP A 167 21.32 -21.84 13.00
CA ASP A 167 21.28 -22.40 14.37
C ASP A 167 20.60 -23.78 14.41
N ALA A 168 21.28 -24.75 15.02
CA ALA A 168 20.93 -26.18 15.00
C ALA A 168 19.78 -26.61 15.95
N ASN A 169 19.09 -25.67 16.62
CA ASN A 169 18.07 -26.01 17.62
C ASN A 169 16.65 -26.03 17.01
N LEU A 170 16.24 -27.20 16.52
CA LEU A 170 15.04 -27.41 15.70
C LEU A 170 13.72 -27.09 16.42
N GLN A 171 13.63 -27.34 17.74
CA GLN A 171 12.37 -27.22 18.48
C GLN A 171 11.98 -25.77 18.74
N ASP A 172 12.90 -24.93 19.20
CA ASP A 172 12.65 -23.49 19.39
C ASP A 172 12.32 -22.80 18.05
N TYR A 173 12.94 -23.28 16.97
CA TYR A 173 12.67 -22.80 15.61
C TYR A 173 11.24 -23.13 15.13
N LEU A 174 10.78 -24.37 15.29
CA LEU A 174 9.45 -24.77 14.81
C LEU A 174 8.35 -23.96 15.49
N TRP A 175 8.49 -23.67 16.79
CA TRP A 175 7.59 -22.78 17.49
C TRP A 175 7.67 -21.36 16.92
N VAL A 176 8.82 -20.70 16.97
CA VAL A 176 8.96 -19.29 16.52
C VAL A 176 8.55 -19.12 15.05
N SER A 177 9.02 -19.99 14.16
CA SER A 177 8.71 -19.95 12.73
C SER A 177 7.21 -20.09 12.45
N THR A 178 6.51 -20.99 13.16
CA THR A 178 5.07 -21.20 12.96
C THR A 178 4.25 -20.00 13.44
N TYR A 179 4.52 -19.47 14.64
CA TYR A 179 3.78 -18.31 15.15
C TYR A 179 4.07 -17.05 14.35
N THR A 180 5.32 -16.81 13.98
CA THR A 180 5.71 -15.64 13.19
C THR A 180 5.12 -15.71 11.77
N LYS A 181 5.13 -16.88 11.11
CA LYS A 181 4.46 -17.07 9.81
C LYS A 181 2.94 -16.87 9.90
N ASN A 182 2.30 -17.48 10.90
CA ASN A 182 0.85 -17.34 11.09
C ASN A 182 0.45 -15.89 11.40
N GLY A 183 1.25 -15.17 12.19
CA GLY A 183 1.08 -13.75 12.44
C GLY A 183 1.20 -12.91 11.16
N GLY A 184 2.19 -13.23 10.31
CA GLY A 184 2.39 -12.56 9.03
C GLY A 184 1.22 -12.76 8.07
N LEU A 185 0.74 -14.00 7.97
CA LEU A 185 -0.45 -14.33 7.18
C LEU A 185 -1.70 -13.63 7.72
N PHE A 186 -1.91 -13.61 9.04
CA PHE A 186 -3.03 -12.90 9.65
C PHE A 186 -3.01 -11.41 9.32
N LEU A 187 -1.86 -10.74 9.47
CA LEU A 187 -1.71 -9.33 9.11
C LEU A 187 -1.94 -9.09 7.61
N ALA A 188 -1.47 -10.00 6.74
CA ALA A 188 -1.68 -9.91 5.30
C ALA A 188 -3.17 -10.03 4.93
N ILE A 189 -3.88 -10.98 5.55
CA ILE A 189 -5.33 -11.16 5.38
C ILE A 189 -6.09 -9.94 5.92
N LEU A 190 -5.74 -9.45 7.11
CA LEU A 190 -6.36 -8.26 7.71
C LEU A 190 -6.19 -7.04 6.81
N THR A 191 -4.97 -6.80 6.32
CA THR A 191 -4.69 -5.68 5.40
C THR A 191 -5.51 -5.81 4.11
N THR A 192 -5.57 -7.01 3.56
CA THR A 192 -6.35 -7.33 2.36
C THR A 192 -7.85 -7.09 2.58
N ALA A 193 -8.38 -7.52 3.73
CA ALA A 193 -9.78 -7.33 4.11
C ALA A 193 -10.13 -5.85 4.26
N VAL A 194 -9.30 -5.06 4.96
CA VAL A 194 -9.50 -3.61 5.09
C VAL A 194 -9.45 -2.92 3.73
N SER A 195 -8.55 -3.36 2.84
CA SER A 195 -8.48 -2.80 1.49
C SER A 195 -9.71 -3.10 0.65
N LEU A 196 -10.23 -4.33 0.72
CA LEU A 196 -11.49 -4.71 0.07
C LEU A 196 -12.66 -3.89 0.63
N LEU A 197 -12.74 -3.75 1.95
CA LEU A 197 -13.78 -2.99 2.63
C LEU A 197 -13.79 -1.52 2.17
N ARG A 198 -12.63 -0.94 1.88
CA ARG A 198 -12.51 0.41 1.30
C ARG A 198 -12.78 0.46 -0.21
N GLY A 199 -12.54 -0.63 -0.94
CA GLY A 199 -12.77 -0.70 -2.39
C GLY A 199 -14.24 -0.89 -2.78
N ILE A 200 -14.99 -1.70 -2.03
CA ILE A 200 -16.39 -2.05 -2.32
C ILE A 200 -17.29 -0.82 -2.53
N PRO A 201 -17.26 0.23 -1.68
CA PRO A 201 -18.10 1.43 -1.89
C PRO A 201 -17.78 2.16 -3.20
N VAL A 202 -16.52 2.17 -3.62
CA VAL A 202 -16.10 2.78 -4.90
C VAL A 202 -16.74 2.05 -6.07
N LEU A 203 -16.71 0.72 -6.07
CA LEU A 203 -17.33 -0.09 -7.12
C LEU A 203 -18.86 0.06 -7.12
N ALA A 204 -19.47 -0.01 -5.94
CA ALA A 204 -20.92 0.01 -5.76
C ALA A 204 -21.56 1.35 -6.13
N GLU A 205 -20.92 2.47 -5.81
CA GLU A 205 -21.43 3.81 -6.14
C GLU A 205 -20.94 4.28 -7.51
N GLY A 206 -19.73 3.89 -7.91
CA GLY A 206 -19.14 4.24 -9.21
C GLY A 206 -19.91 3.68 -10.40
N ARG A 207 -20.62 2.56 -10.27
CA ARG A 207 -21.48 2.04 -11.35
C ARG A 207 -22.51 3.05 -11.87
N LYS A 208 -22.96 3.99 -11.02
CA LYS A 208 -23.94 5.02 -11.39
C LYS A 208 -23.39 6.03 -12.40
N LEU A 209 -22.07 6.12 -12.54
CA LEU A 209 -21.39 6.98 -13.50
C LEU A 209 -21.64 6.46 -14.92
N PHE A 210 -21.43 5.17 -15.13
CA PHE A 210 -21.56 4.53 -16.45
C PHE A 210 -23.01 4.31 -16.91
N VAL A 211 -23.97 4.22 -15.99
CA VAL A 211 -25.40 4.07 -16.34
C VAL A 211 -26.02 5.39 -16.83
N LYS A 212 -25.39 6.54 -16.53
CA LYS A 212 -25.94 7.85 -16.88
C LYS A 212 -25.76 8.22 -18.35
N ASP A 213 -24.81 7.60 -19.05
CA ASP A 213 -24.52 7.85 -20.46
C ASP A 213 -25.43 7.05 -21.42
N GLU A 214 -26.31 6.17 -20.90
CA GLU A 214 -27.24 5.35 -21.69
C GLU A 214 -28.68 5.91 -21.77
N ALA A 215 -28.95 7.08 -21.19
CA ALA A 215 -30.27 7.73 -21.15
C ALA A 215 -30.27 9.12 -21.79
#